data_AF-A0A9P8PVS3-F1
#
_entry.id   AF-A0A9P8PVS3-F1
#
_cell.length_a   1.000
_cell.length_b   1.000
_cell.length_c   1.000
_cell.angle_alpha   90.00
_cell.angle_beta   90.00
_cell.angle_gamma   90.00
#
_symmetry.space_group_name_H-M   'P 1'
#
loop_
_entity.id
_entity.type
_entity.pdbx_description
1 polymer ?
#
loop_
_entity_poly.entity_id
_entity_poly.type
_entity_poly.pdbx_seq_one_letter_code
_entity_poly.pdbx_strand_id
1 'polypeptide(L)'
;MSALRASSAAKLDWTKIISKLGLTGQTAASLTAFKKRNDEARRSIIELQNQPTEVDFSYYRSILKNQKVIDEIESHVTSYTPVKIDVSKQLKSIESFETKAVENASATESVVAKELADLEKTLANIDAARPFDELTVEDVVKARPDIDEKVDLLVKKGIWTAPGYKEKFGDLTVM
;
A
#
# COMPACT_ATOMS: atom_id res chain seq x y z
N MET A 1 -17.97 -0.29 17.37
CA MET A 1 -16.80 0.11 16.53
C MET A 1 -15.51 -0.66 16.85
N SER A 2 -15.20 -1.02 18.11
CA SER A 2 -13.96 -1.73 18.48
C SER A 2 -13.87 -3.19 17.95
N ALA A 3 -14.93 -3.99 18.10
CA ALA A 3 -14.91 -5.41 17.70
C ALA A 3 -14.75 -5.62 16.18
N LEU A 4 -15.33 -4.73 15.35
CA LEU A 4 -15.17 -4.77 13.88
C LEU A 4 -13.72 -4.48 13.46
N ARG A 5 -13.02 -3.57 14.14
CA ARG A 5 -11.61 -3.26 13.89
C ARG A 5 -10.67 -4.38 14.36
N ALA A 6 -11.02 -5.10 15.43
CA ALA A 6 -10.27 -6.28 15.88
C ALA A 6 -10.40 -7.46 14.88
N SER A 7 -11.58 -7.63 14.29
CA SER A 7 -11.87 -8.66 13.28
C SER A 7 -11.15 -8.40 11.94
N SER A 8 -11.08 -7.15 11.48
CA SER A 8 -10.37 -6.79 10.24
C SER A 8 -8.85 -6.98 10.35
N ALA A 9 -8.26 -6.70 11.51
CA ALA A 9 -6.83 -6.93 11.77
C ALA A 9 -6.44 -8.42 11.73
N ALA A 10 -7.34 -9.33 12.12
CA ALA A 10 -7.12 -10.78 12.04
C ALA A 10 -7.30 -11.33 10.63
N LYS A 11 -8.03 -10.62 9.75
CA LYS A 11 -8.29 -11.01 8.36
C LYS A 11 -7.16 -10.56 7.41
N LEU A 12 -6.23 -9.73 7.88
CA LEU A 12 -5.14 -9.20 7.07
C LEU A 12 -3.99 -10.21 6.99
N ASP A 13 -3.82 -10.83 5.82
CA ASP A 13 -2.69 -11.73 5.56
C ASP A 13 -1.46 -10.91 5.13
N TRP A 14 -0.63 -10.55 6.11
CA TRP A 14 0.58 -9.75 5.92
C TRP A 14 1.54 -10.35 4.89
N THR A 15 1.58 -11.67 4.74
CA THR A 15 2.47 -12.34 3.78
C THR A 15 2.00 -12.15 2.33
N LYS A 16 0.68 -12.16 2.12
CA LYS A 16 0.07 -11.86 0.82
C LYS A 16 0.21 -10.41 0.43
N ILE A 17 0.23 -9.48 1.38
CA ILE A 17 0.40 -8.05 1.06
C ILE A 17 1.80 -7.78 0.53
N ILE A 18 2.84 -8.29 1.20
CA ILE A 18 4.23 -8.08 0.78
C ILE A 18 4.46 -8.67 -0.61
N SER A 19 3.96 -9.89 -0.85
CA SER A 19 4.12 -10.59 -2.14
C SER A 19 3.28 -9.99 -3.26
N LYS A 20 2.00 -9.64 -3.01
CA LYS A 20 1.11 -9.10 -4.06
C LYS A 20 1.42 -7.66 -4.46
N LEU A 21 1.85 -6.81 -3.52
CA LEU A 21 2.26 -5.43 -3.86
C LEU A 21 3.71 -5.34 -4.35
N GLY A 22 4.46 -6.45 -4.37
CA GLY A 22 5.87 -6.43 -4.75
C GLY A 22 6.70 -5.51 -3.85
N LEU A 23 6.32 -5.36 -2.58
CA LEU A 23 7.03 -4.48 -1.64
C LEU A 23 8.41 -5.09 -1.39
N THR A 24 9.47 -4.38 -1.78
CA THR A 24 10.85 -4.82 -1.62
C THR A 24 11.64 -3.85 -0.73
N GLY A 25 12.77 -4.33 -0.21
CA GLY A 25 13.71 -3.52 0.56
C GLY A 25 13.15 -2.98 1.88
N GLN A 26 13.33 -1.68 2.10
CA GLN A 26 13.08 -1.00 3.37
C GLN A 26 11.60 -1.03 3.79
N THR A 27 10.68 -1.00 2.82
CA THR A 27 9.22 -0.99 3.07
C THR A 27 8.70 -2.34 3.54
N ALA A 28 9.25 -3.44 3.02
CA ALA A 28 8.93 -4.78 3.50
C ALA A 28 9.46 -5.01 4.92
N ALA A 29 10.66 -4.50 5.21
CA ALA A 29 11.26 -4.58 6.55
C ALA A 29 10.45 -3.78 7.59
N SER A 30 10.02 -2.56 7.26
CA SER A 30 9.22 -1.73 8.16
C SER A 30 7.85 -2.35 8.45
N LEU A 31 7.21 -2.95 7.45
CA LEU A 31 5.93 -3.63 7.59
C LEU A 31 6.05 -4.92 8.42
N THR A 32 7.14 -5.67 8.26
CA THR A 32 7.44 -6.83 9.11
C THR A 32 7.70 -6.42 10.56
N ALA A 33 8.43 -5.32 10.78
CA ALA A 33 8.67 -4.77 12.12
C ALA A 33 7.37 -4.28 12.77
N PHE A 34 6.46 -3.67 11.99
CA PHE A 34 5.13 -3.28 12.47
C PHE A 34 4.31 -4.49 12.91
N LYS A 35 4.28 -5.55 12.09
CA LYS A 35 3.61 -6.81 12.46
C LYS A 35 4.14 -7.37 13.77
N LYS A 36 5.47 -7.48 13.91
CA LYS A 36 6.11 -7.98 15.13
C LYS A 36 5.67 -7.18 16.37
N ARG A 37 5.67 -5.85 16.30
CA ARG A 37 5.22 -4.99 17.43
C ARG A 37 3.76 -5.22 17.79
N ASN A 38 2.88 -5.38 16.80
CA ASN A 38 1.46 -5.65 17.05
C ASN A 38 1.26 -7.03 17.70
N ASP A 39 1.96 -8.06 17.24
CA ASP A 39 1.86 -9.41 17.79
C ASP A 39 2.41 -9.48 19.24
N GLU A 40 3.52 -8.80 19.51
CA GLU A 40 4.09 -8.66 20.87
C GLU A 40 3.13 -7.94 21.83
N ALA A 41 2.54 -6.82 21.39
CA ALA A 41 1.56 -6.07 22.19
C ALA A 41 0.28 -6.89 22.44
N ARG A 42 -0.19 -7.67 21.46
CA ARG A 42 -1.33 -8.57 21.65
C ARG A 42 -1.02 -9.67 22.65
N ARG A 43 0.17 -10.28 22.54
CA ARG A 43 0.60 -11.32 23.47
C ARG A 43 0.68 -10.79 24.90
N SER A 44 1.29 -9.62 25.11
CA SER A 44 1.38 -9.04 26.45
C SER A 44 0.00 -8.69 27.03
N ILE A 45 -0.94 -8.20 26.22
CA ILE A 45 -2.32 -7.97 26.67
C ILE A 45 -2.99 -9.27 27.10
N ILE A 46 -2.88 -10.33 26.31
CA ILE A 46 -3.47 -11.64 26.64
C ILE A 46 -2.85 -12.19 27.93
N GLU A 47 -1.54 -12.09 28.07
CA GLU A 47 -0.82 -12.54 29.27
C GLU A 47 -1.27 -11.78 30.52
N LEU A 48 -1.38 -10.44 30.44
CA LEU A 48 -1.86 -9.60 31.53
C LEU A 48 -3.35 -9.83 31.86
N GLN A 49 -4.18 -10.12 30.85
CA GLN A 49 -5.60 -10.46 31.07
C GLN A 49 -5.80 -11.82 31.74
N ASN A 50 -4.89 -12.76 31.51
CA ASN A 50 -4.95 -14.10 32.10
C ASN A 50 -4.39 -14.14 33.54
N GLN A 51 -3.74 -13.08 34.02
CA GLN A 51 -3.27 -13.02 35.40
C GLN A 51 -4.47 -12.92 36.36
N PRO A 52 -4.56 -13.80 37.38
CA PRO A 52 -5.64 -13.74 38.35
C PRO A 52 -5.51 -12.44 39.16
N THR A 53 -6.55 -11.62 39.12
CA THR A 53 -6.65 -10.37 39.91
C THR A 53 -7.52 -10.53 41.15
N GLU A 54 -8.09 -11.72 41.35
CA GLU A 54 -8.98 -12.01 42.46
C GLU A 54 -8.18 -12.30 43.74
N VAL A 55 -8.45 -11.54 44.79
CA VAL A 55 -7.89 -11.74 46.13
C VAL A 55 -8.98 -12.33 47.01
N ASP A 56 -8.75 -13.51 47.59
CA ASP A 56 -9.71 -14.14 48.50
C ASP A 56 -9.61 -13.54 49.91
N PHE A 57 -10.35 -12.45 50.13
CA PHE A 57 -10.43 -11.78 51.43
C PHE A 57 -11.10 -12.64 52.52
N SER A 58 -11.87 -13.66 52.15
CA SER A 58 -12.55 -14.54 53.11
C SER A 58 -11.56 -15.48 53.81
N TYR A 59 -10.62 -16.03 53.06
CA TYR A 59 -9.51 -16.83 53.59
C TYR A 59 -8.64 -16.01 54.55
N TYR A 60 -8.29 -14.77 54.18
CA TYR A 60 -7.45 -13.91 55.02
C TYR A 60 -8.14 -13.45 56.31
N ARG A 61 -9.46 -13.23 56.31
CA ARG A 61 -10.23 -12.92 57.53
C ARG A 61 -10.21 -14.05 58.55
N SER A 62 -10.04 -15.30 58.11
CA SER A 62 -10.02 -16.47 58.99
C SER A 62 -8.66 -16.69 59.70
N ILE A 63 -7.56 -16.18 59.12
CA ILE A 63 -6.19 -16.42 59.61
C ILE A 63 -5.68 -15.25 60.45
N LEU A 64 -6.01 -14.02 60.05
CA LEU A 64 -5.49 -12.81 60.68
C LEU A 64 -6.34 -12.37 61.87
N LYS A 65 -5.69 -12.11 63.00
CA LYS A 65 -6.35 -11.61 64.22
C LYS A 65 -6.87 -10.18 64.08
N ASN A 66 -6.26 -9.36 63.21
CA ASN A 66 -6.64 -7.96 62.98
C ASN A 66 -7.51 -7.83 61.72
N GLN A 67 -8.82 -7.94 61.89
CA GLN A 67 -9.78 -7.88 60.78
C GLN A 67 -9.93 -6.48 60.16
N LYS A 68 -9.72 -5.41 60.95
CA LYS A 68 -9.80 -4.01 60.49
C LYS A 68 -8.89 -3.71 59.29
N VAL A 69 -7.71 -4.32 59.27
CA VAL A 69 -6.73 -4.14 58.20
C VAL A 69 -7.24 -4.75 56.90
N ILE A 70 -7.95 -5.88 56.97
CA ILE A 70 -8.49 -6.54 55.78
C ILE A 70 -9.62 -5.72 55.17
N ASP A 71 -10.49 -5.17 56.01
CA ASP A 71 -11.62 -4.33 55.58
C ASP A 71 -11.13 -3.05 54.87
N GLU A 72 -10.04 -2.43 55.38
CA GLU A 72 -9.41 -1.27 54.73
C GLU A 72 -8.81 -1.63 53.37
N ILE A 73 -8.10 -2.77 53.26
CA ILE A 73 -7.49 -3.22 52.00
C ILE A 73 -8.56 -3.59 50.97
N GLU A 74 -9.63 -4.28 51.39
CA GLU A 74 -10.78 -4.61 50.52
C GLU A 74 -11.43 -3.34 49.96
N SER A 75 -11.61 -2.31 50.80
CA SER A 75 -12.11 -1.00 50.39
C SER A 75 -11.19 -0.30 49.37
N HIS A 76 -9.87 -0.34 49.60
CA HIS A 76 -8.91 0.26 48.67
C HIS A 76 -8.83 -0.48 47.34
N VAL A 77 -8.91 -1.82 47.33
CA VAL A 77 -8.86 -2.64 46.11
C VAL A 77 -10.13 -2.47 45.28
N THR A 78 -11.30 -2.45 45.91
CA THR A 78 -12.58 -2.21 45.21
C THR A 78 -12.73 -0.79 44.68
N SER A 79 -12.15 0.20 45.37
CA SER A 79 -12.14 1.60 44.94
C SER A 79 -11.07 1.92 43.89
N TYR A 80 -10.11 1.01 43.66
CA TYR A 80 -9.02 1.27 42.73
C TYR A 80 -9.47 1.09 41.28
N THR A 81 -9.48 2.20 40.53
CA THR A 81 -9.64 2.16 39.08
C THR A 81 -8.29 2.41 38.40
N PRO A 82 -7.85 1.54 37.47
CA PRO A 82 -6.58 1.75 36.77
C PRO A 82 -6.61 3.03 35.93
N VAL A 83 -5.45 3.70 35.86
CA VAL A 83 -5.27 4.94 35.09
C VAL A 83 -5.50 4.64 33.61
N LYS A 84 -6.58 5.17 33.05
CA LYS A 84 -6.85 5.12 31.61
C LYS A 84 -6.00 6.17 30.91
N ILE A 85 -5.10 5.74 30.04
CA ILE A 85 -4.37 6.63 29.15
C ILE A 85 -5.36 7.14 28.09
N ASP A 86 -5.44 8.46 27.89
CA ASP A 86 -6.26 9.05 26.84
C ASP A 86 -5.56 8.88 25.47
N VAL A 87 -6.19 8.09 24.60
CA VAL A 87 -5.71 7.78 23.24
C VAL A 87 -6.40 8.66 22.18
N SER A 88 -7.25 9.60 22.60
CA SER A 88 -8.10 10.40 21.70
C SER A 88 -7.30 11.23 20.69
N LYS A 89 -6.15 11.79 21.09
CA LYS A 89 -5.28 12.58 20.20
C LYS A 89 -4.67 11.72 19.10
N GLN A 90 -4.19 10.53 19.45
CA GLN A 90 -3.59 9.59 18.52
C GLN A 90 -4.64 9.05 17.54
N LEU A 91 -5.87 8.79 18.01
CA LEU A 91 -6.97 8.37 17.15
C LEU A 91 -7.31 9.41 16.07
N LYS A 92 -7.35 10.70 16.44
CA LYS A 92 -7.55 11.79 15.47
C LYS A 92 -6.43 11.86 14.42
N SER A 93 -5.18 11.65 14.83
CA SER A 93 -4.06 11.58 13.89
C SER A 93 -4.21 10.39 12.94
N ILE A 94 -4.59 9.21 13.43
CA ILE A 94 -4.83 8.02 12.60
C ILE A 94 -5.92 8.27 11.57
N GLU A 95 -7.03 8.91 11.95
CA GLU A 95 -8.11 9.28 11.01
C GLU A 95 -7.62 10.22 9.90
N SER A 96 -6.73 11.16 10.23
CA SER A 96 -6.11 12.04 9.23
C SER A 96 -5.15 11.32 8.28
N PHE A 97 -4.49 10.24 8.75
CA PHE A 97 -3.69 9.37 7.88
C PHE A 97 -4.56 8.48 7.01
N GLU A 98 -5.66 7.95 7.55
CA GLU A 98 -6.61 7.09 6.83
C GLU A 98 -7.26 7.84 5.65
N THR A 99 -7.72 9.07 5.89
CA THR A 99 -8.32 9.92 4.84
C THR A 99 -7.35 10.18 3.69
N LYS A 100 -6.10 10.58 3.97
CA LYS A 100 -5.06 10.77 2.96
C LYS A 100 -4.68 9.48 2.24
N ALA A 101 -4.63 8.36 2.95
CA ALA A 101 -4.32 7.07 2.35
C ALA A 101 -5.43 6.63 1.38
N VAL A 102 -6.70 6.82 1.73
CA VAL A 102 -7.85 6.53 0.87
C VAL A 102 -7.85 7.44 -0.36
N GLU A 103 -7.57 8.73 -0.19
CA GLU A 103 -7.48 9.68 -1.30
C GLU A 103 -6.38 9.25 -2.30
N ASN A 104 -5.17 8.99 -1.83
CA ASN A 104 -4.06 8.53 -2.67
C ASN A 104 -4.35 7.19 -3.35
N ALA A 105 -4.99 6.25 -2.65
CA ALA A 105 -5.37 4.97 -3.21
C ALA A 105 -6.40 5.14 -4.34
N SER A 106 -7.43 5.96 -4.12
CA SER A 106 -8.47 6.23 -5.14
C SER A 106 -7.93 6.96 -6.36
N ALA A 107 -6.99 7.89 -6.16
CA ALA A 107 -6.31 8.59 -7.25
C ALA A 107 -5.49 7.61 -8.10
N THR A 108 -4.73 6.72 -7.43
CA THR A 108 -3.92 5.69 -8.10
C THR A 108 -4.79 4.70 -8.86
N GLU A 109 -5.89 4.24 -8.25
CA GLU A 109 -6.85 3.33 -8.88
C GLU A 109 -7.42 3.91 -10.17
N SER A 110 -7.84 5.19 -10.13
CA SER A 110 -8.34 5.91 -11.31
C SER A 110 -7.30 6.03 -12.42
N VAL A 111 -6.04 6.33 -12.09
CA VAL A 111 -4.95 6.42 -13.07
C VAL A 111 -4.67 5.05 -13.69
N VAL A 112 -4.49 4.02 -12.87
CA VAL A 112 -4.22 2.65 -13.35
C VAL A 112 -5.37 2.13 -14.20
N ALA A 113 -6.63 2.40 -13.84
CA ALA A 113 -7.77 2.00 -14.65
C ALA A 113 -7.78 2.65 -16.05
N LYS A 114 -7.39 3.92 -16.14
CA LYS A 114 -7.24 4.62 -17.43
C LYS A 114 -6.09 4.04 -18.25
N GLU A 115 -4.93 3.85 -17.63
CA GLU A 115 -3.77 3.27 -18.31
C GLU A 115 -4.07 1.86 -18.83
N LEU A 116 -4.76 1.03 -18.04
CA LEU A 116 -5.15 -0.31 -18.45
C LEU A 116 -6.11 -0.26 -19.64
N ALA A 117 -7.13 0.61 -19.61
CA ALA A 117 -8.05 0.78 -20.72
C ALA A 117 -7.35 1.30 -22.00
N ASP A 118 -6.37 2.19 -21.86
CA ASP A 118 -5.60 2.68 -23.00
C ASP A 118 -4.64 1.61 -23.53
N LEU A 119 -4.01 0.82 -22.65
CA LEU A 119 -3.20 -0.33 -23.05
C LEU A 119 -4.04 -1.40 -23.79
N GLU A 120 -5.24 -1.70 -23.31
CA GLU A 120 -6.18 -2.60 -24.00
C GLU A 120 -6.54 -2.09 -25.40
N LYS A 121 -6.80 -0.78 -25.54
CA LYS A 121 -7.01 -0.18 -26.87
C LYS A 121 -5.77 -0.29 -27.74
N THR A 122 -4.57 -0.07 -27.19
CA THR A 122 -3.34 -0.23 -27.96
C THR A 122 -3.13 -1.66 -28.41
N LEU A 123 -3.46 -2.64 -27.57
CA LEU A 123 -3.38 -4.06 -27.91
C LEU A 123 -4.39 -4.39 -29.02
N ALA A 124 -5.64 -3.95 -28.89
CA ALA A 124 -6.64 -4.12 -29.93
C ALA A 124 -6.22 -3.46 -31.27
N ASN A 125 -5.59 -2.29 -31.21
CA ASN A 125 -5.03 -1.64 -32.39
C ASN A 125 -3.87 -2.41 -33.00
N ILE A 126 -3.02 -3.06 -32.19
CA ILE A 126 -1.93 -3.91 -32.67
C ILE A 126 -2.50 -5.17 -33.35
N ASP A 127 -3.50 -5.80 -32.75
CA ASP A 127 -4.13 -7.01 -33.30
C ASP A 127 -4.90 -6.73 -34.59
N ALA A 128 -5.55 -5.58 -34.69
CA ALA A 128 -6.27 -5.14 -35.89
C ALA A 128 -5.38 -4.43 -36.92
N ALA A 129 -4.11 -4.17 -36.59
CA ALA A 129 -3.21 -3.49 -37.51
C ALA A 129 -2.96 -4.34 -38.76
N ARG A 130 -2.88 -3.67 -39.92
CA ARG A 130 -2.45 -4.34 -41.15
C ARG A 130 -0.99 -4.78 -41.02
N PRO A 131 -0.62 -5.91 -41.66
CA PRO A 131 0.77 -6.34 -41.72
C PRO A 131 1.68 -5.22 -42.26
N PHE A 132 2.89 -5.13 -41.72
CA PHE A 132 3.84 -4.09 -42.12
C PHE A 132 4.19 -4.13 -43.62
N ASP A 133 4.07 -5.29 -44.27
CA ASP A 133 4.36 -5.47 -45.70
C ASP A 133 3.31 -4.83 -46.63
N GLU A 134 2.10 -4.58 -46.14
CA GLU A 134 1.00 -3.95 -46.89
C GLU A 134 0.80 -2.48 -46.53
N LEU A 135 1.69 -1.90 -45.72
CA LEU A 135 1.58 -0.53 -45.24
C LEU A 135 2.06 0.46 -46.31
N THR A 136 1.22 1.44 -46.64
CA THR A 136 1.57 2.52 -47.58
C THR A 136 2.15 3.73 -46.86
N VAL A 137 3.06 4.46 -47.52
CA VAL A 137 3.67 5.68 -46.96
C VAL A 137 2.63 6.76 -46.68
N GLU A 138 1.59 6.86 -47.52
CA GLU A 138 0.48 7.80 -47.33
C GLU A 138 -0.32 7.52 -46.05
N ASP A 139 -0.54 6.24 -45.72
CA ASP A 139 -1.23 5.85 -44.49
C ASP A 139 -0.40 6.18 -43.24
N VAL A 140 0.93 6.07 -43.34
CA VAL A 140 1.86 6.45 -42.27
C VAL A 140 1.85 7.96 -42.04
N VAL A 141 1.90 8.76 -43.10
CA VAL A 141 1.84 10.22 -43.03
C VAL A 141 0.48 10.70 -42.48
N LYS A 142 -0.63 10.04 -42.87
CA LYS A 142 -1.97 10.33 -42.32
C LYS A 142 -2.06 10.03 -40.82
N ALA A 143 -1.43 8.95 -40.35
CA ALA A 143 -1.45 8.57 -38.93
C ALA A 143 -0.48 9.38 -38.06
N ARG A 144 0.60 9.88 -38.65
CA ARG A 144 1.69 10.62 -38.00
C ARG A 144 2.14 11.80 -38.88
N PRO A 145 1.42 12.94 -38.84
CA PRO A 145 1.75 14.12 -39.65
C PRO A 145 3.08 14.77 -39.24
N ASP A 146 3.56 14.49 -38.03
CA ASP A 146 4.88 14.89 -37.53
C ASP A 146 6.04 14.38 -38.41
N ILE A 147 5.82 13.28 -39.15
CA ILE A 147 6.80 12.75 -40.10
C ILE A 147 6.99 13.73 -41.26
N ASP A 148 5.89 14.27 -41.81
CA ASP A 148 5.94 15.18 -42.95
C ASP A 148 6.57 16.52 -42.56
N GLU A 149 6.19 17.05 -41.39
CA GLU A 149 6.82 18.25 -40.82
C GLU A 149 8.33 18.09 -40.64
N LYS A 150 8.77 16.90 -40.20
CA LYS A 150 10.19 16.62 -39.99
C LYS A 150 10.93 16.47 -41.32
N VAL A 151 10.32 15.83 -42.32
CA VAL A 151 10.88 15.73 -43.67
C VAL A 151 11.02 17.12 -44.28
N ASP A 152 9.99 17.96 -44.16
CA ASP A 152 10.01 19.36 -44.60
C ASP A 152 11.15 20.16 -43.96
N LEU A 153 11.35 20.00 -42.65
CA LEU A 153 12.44 20.65 -41.93
C LEU A 153 13.82 20.17 -42.39
N LEU A 154 13.97 18.88 -42.69
CA LEU A 154 15.22 18.32 -43.20
C LEU A 154 15.53 18.83 -44.61
N VAL A 155 14.53 18.86 -45.49
CA VAL A 155 14.64 19.42 -46.86
C VAL A 155 14.99 20.90 -46.81
N LYS A 156 14.30 21.69 -45.97
CA LYS A 156 14.60 23.13 -45.77
C LYS A 156 16.02 23.37 -45.25
N LYS A 157 16.54 22.47 -44.43
CA LYS A 157 17.92 22.52 -43.90
C LYS A 157 18.97 21.94 -44.86
N GLY A 158 18.57 21.40 -46.01
CA GLY A 158 19.47 20.78 -46.99
C GLY A 158 20.07 19.44 -46.52
N ILE A 159 19.48 18.80 -45.51
CA ILE A 159 19.93 17.52 -44.99
C ILE A 159 19.17 16.41 -45.73
N TRP A 160 19.84 15.82 -46.72
CA TRP A 160 19.28 14.75 -47.55
C TRP A 160 19.57 13.34 -47.01
N THR A 161 20.38 13.24 -45.95
CA THR A 161 20.72 11.98 -45.31
C THR A 161 19.87 11.79 -44.05
N ALA A 162 19.35 10.58 -43.84
CA ALA A 162 18.66 10.22 -42.61
C ALA A 162 19.69 9.85 -41.52
N PRO A 163 19.84 10.64 -40.44
CA PRO A 163 20.83 10.35 -39.40
C PRO A 163 20.57 9.00 -38.73
N GLY A 164 21.60 8.16 -38.60
CA GLY A 164 21.50 6.83 -37.97
C GLY A 164 20.86 5.74 -38.83
N TYR A 165 20.38 6.05 -40.05
CA TYR A 165 19.80 5.05 -40.95
C TYR A 165 20.83 4.03 -41.43
N LYS A 166 22.00 4.51 -41.87
CA LYS A 166 23.07 3.68 -42.43
C LYS A 166 23.64 2.65 -41.44
N GLU A 167 23.61 2.94 -40.14
CA GLU A 167 24.11 2.03 -39.09
C GLU A 167 23.18 0.82 -38.87
N LYS A 168 21.87 0.98 -39.09
CA LYS A 168 20.88 -0.07 -38.84
C LYS A 168 20.43 -0.79 -40.11
N PHE A 169 20.31 -0.08 -41.21
CA PHE A 169 19.72 -0.59 -42.46
C PHE A 169 20.75 -0.75 -43.60
N GLY A 170 21.99 -0.28 -43.39
CA GLY A 170 23.02 -0.30 -44.42
C GLY A 170 22.79 0.73 -45.53
N ASP A 171 23.64 0.65 -46.55
CA ASP A 171 23.54 1.45 -47.77
C ASP A 171 23.47 0.48 -48.95
N LEU A 172 22.50 0.65 -49.84
CA LEU A 172 22.34 -0.19 -51.04
C LEU A 172 23.06 0.40 -52.26
N THR A 173 23.84 1.47 -52.08
CA THR A 173 24.63 2.04 -53.17
C THR A 173 25.70 1.06 -53.63
N VAL A 174 25.81 0.90 -54.95
CA VAL A 174 26.76 -0.03 -55.60
C VAL A 174 28.22 0.48 -55.50
N MET A 175 28.41 1.74 -55.10
CA MET A 175 29.71 2.39 -54.93
C MET A 175 29.70 3.34 -53.75
#